data_AF-A0A1Q5XMW6-F1
#
_entry.id   AF-A0A1Q5XMW6-F1
#
_cell.length_a   1.000
_cell.length_b   1.000
_cell.length_c   1.000
_cell.angle_alpha   90.00
_cell.angle_beta   90.00
_cell.angle_gamma   90.00
#
_symmetry.space_group_name_H-M   'P 1'
#
loop_
_entity.id
_entity.type
_entity.pdbx_description
1 polymer ?
#
loop_
_entity_poly.entity_id
_entity_poly.type
_entity_poly.pdbx_seq_one_letter_code
_entity_poly.pdbx_strand_id
1 'polypeptide(L)'
;MRAYELTGTAEYLNRGSYLFDQIYSEWDTAYNGGIWWRRDAHTPGQANAQKNMATNAPMVMTAVKLRNAYNNSAYLTKATQIYNWTKSTLVNGSKVNDHIEGTGSGIVKDWDFTYNYGTFLGATVSMYQATGTSTYLTDANTAAQYVVNKMVSAQSLMYEGENDAAGFKMVFTRNLNRLRVQGGQTQYLSFLQQNATQAWNHRRVTDQIIGSDWLRPTGTSYVQSLAAAAGASILQLVPADGYTGYIAGNGAYEAENARRTLASGGGMINESTHAGFSGRGYVGGWNTTGTSIDFYVNQNTSGSRTVTFRYAAAAGNASRYVKVNGVVVAANLVFNSTSSWSTYGTVSVSIPLYAGSNTIQLGYDSTLGNSNYLNVDLLSGL
;
A
#
# COMPACT_ATOMS: atom_id res chain seq x y z
N MET A 1 9.18 -5.73 24.42
CA MET A 1 10.53 -5.88 23.80
C MET A 1 11.23 -4.58 23.46
N ARG A 2 10.76 -3.71 22.55
CA ARG A 2 11.49 -2.44 22.25
C ARG A 2 11.70 -1.55 23.48
N ALA A 3 10.71 -1.47 24.37
CA ALA A 3 10.85 -0.74 25.64
C ALA A 3 11.96 -1.34 26.54
N TYR A 4 12.09 -2.67 26.57
CA TYR A 4 13.20 -3.33 27.28
C TYR A 4 14.55 -2.97 26.66
N GLU A 5 14.69 -3.02 25.32
CA GLU A 5 15.94 -2.66 24.63
C GLU A 5 16.39 -1.22 24.92
N LEU A 6 15.45 -0.31 25.19
CA LEU A 6 15.74 1.09 25.49
C LEU A 6 16.05 1.34 26.98
N THR A 7 15.45 0.57 27.89
CA THR A 7 15.42 0.91 29.32
C THR A 7 16.09 -0.13 30.22
N GLY A 8 16.33 -1.35 29.72
CA GLY A 8 16.76 -2.49 30.53
C GLY A 8 15.72 -2.98 31.55
N THR A 9 14.51 -2.42 31.58
CA THR A 9 13.51 -2.73 32.62
C THR A 9 12.95 -4.15 32.44
N ALA A 10 13.23 -5.03 33.41
CA ALA A 10 12.90 -6.46 33.36
C ALA A 10 11.41 -6.75 33.17
N GLU A 11 10.51 -5.90 33.66
CA GLU A 11 9.06 -6.06 33.48
C GLU A 11 8.67 -6.11 31.99
N TYR A 12 9.26 -5.25 31.15
CA TYR A 12 8.99 -5.24 29.71
C TYR A 12 9.51 -6.48 28.99
N LEU A 13 10.59 -7.08 29.51
CA LEU A 13 11.13 -8.33 29.01
C LEU A 13 10.20 -9.49 29.39
N ASN A 14 9.83 -9.59 30.67
CA ASN A 14 8.96 -10.63 31.21
C ASN A 14 7.56 -10.61 30.57
N ARG A 15 6.98 -9.42 30.37
CA ARG A 15 5.72 -9.28 29.64
C ARG A 15 5.87 -9.68 28.17
N GLY A 16 7.01 -9.35 27.56
CA GLY A 16 7.31 -9.70 26.17
C GLY A 16 7.41 -11.20 25.93
N SER A 17 8.15 -11.92 26.78
CA SER A 17 8.25 -13.38 26.71
C SER A 17 6.93 -14.07 27.00
N TYR A 18 6.23 -13.65 28.06
CA TYR A 18 4.91 -14.20 28.40
C TYR A 18 3.93 -14.11 27.24
N LEU A 19 3.76 -12.92 26.64
CA LEU A 19 2.85 -12.76 25.51
C LEU A 19 3.31 -13.54 24.28
N PHE A 20 4.61 -13.57 24.00
CA PHE A 20 5.15 -14.36 22.90
C PHE A 20 4.82 -15.85 23.06
N ASP A 21 5.09 -16.45 24.21
CA ASP A 21 4.86 -17.88 24.41
C ASP A 21 3.36 -18.23 24.36
N GLN A 22 2.49 -17.33 24.83
CA GLN A 22 1.03 -17.45 24.74
C GLN A 22 0.47 -17.25 23.32
N ILE A 23 1.15 -16.52 22.44
CA ILE A 23 0.74 -16.40 21.03
C ILE A 23 1.30 -17.57 20.24
N TYR A 24 2.53 -17.97 20.53
CA TYR A 24 3.19 -19.10 19.88
C TYR A 24 2.47 -20.43 20.14
N SER A 25 1.79 -20.59 21.28
CA SER A 25 0.97 -21.77 21.56
C SER A 25 -0.21 -21.95 20.60
N GLU A 26 -0.59 -20.89 19.86
CA GLU A 26 -1.63 -20.94 18.81
C GLU A 26 -1.06 -21.35 17.44
N TRP A 27 0.21 -21.77 17.38
CA TRP A 27 0.77 -22.44 16.21
C TRP A 27 0.21 -23.86 16.10
N ASP A 28 -0.29 -24.23 14.92
CA ASP A 28 -0.64 -25.61 14.60
C ASP A 28 -0.28 -25.98 13.14
N THR A 29 -0.70 -27.17 12.70
CA THR A 29 -0.40 -27.73 11.37
C THR A 29 -1.44 -27.40 10.28
N ALA A 30 -2.56 -26.75 10.62
CA ALA A 30 -3.51 -26.29 9.61
C ALA A 30 -2.80 -25.31 8.66
N TYR A 31 -3.07 -25.43 7.36
CA TYR A 31 -2.35 -24.69 6.31
C TYR A 31 -0.82 -24.86 6.36
N ASN A 32 -0.35 -26.06 6.72
CA ASN A 32 1.06 -26.44 6.83
C ASN A 32 1.86 -25.66 7.90
N GLY A 33 1.20 -25.01 8.85
CA GLY A 33 1.87 -24.21 9.87
C GLY A 33 1.18 -22.87 10.14
N GLY A 34 1.87 -22.00 10.87
CA GLY A 34 1.44 -20.63 11.11
C GLY A 34 0.61 -20.47 12.38
N ILE A 35 0.58 -19.24 12.87
CA ILE A 35 -0.16 -18.81 14.05
C ILE A 35 -1.51 -18.22 13.60
N TRP A 36 -2.58 -18.64 14.25
CA TRP A 36 -3.93 -18.07 14.06
C TRP A 36 -4.00 -16.60 14.47
N TRP A 37 -4.76 -15.82 13.72
CA TRP A 37 -5.02 -14.41 14.03
C TRP A 37 -5.83 -14.24 15.32
N ARG A 38 -6.76 -15.15 15.55
CA ARG A 38 -7.72 -15.11 16.65
C ARG A 38 -7.69 -16.40 17.44
N ARG A 39 -7.80 -16.29 18.76
CA ARG A 39 -7.90 -17.45 19.66
C ARG A 39 -9.27 -18.11 19.65
N ASP A 40 -10.30 -17.38 19.28
CA ASP A 40 -11.69 -17.84 19.20
C ASP A 40 -12.10 -18.26 17.77
N ALA A 41 -11.20 -18.15 16.80
CA ALA A 41 -11.41 -18.59 15.42
C ALA A 41 -10.14 -19.24 14.86
N HIS A 42 -9.99 -20.54 15.14
CA HIS A 42 -8.80 -21.34 14.81
C HIS A 42 -9.12 -22.68 14.12
N THR A 43 -10.30 -22.80 13.50
CA THR A 43 -10.70 -23.99 12.72
C THR A 43 -10.85 -23.63 11.25
N PRO A 44 -10.18 -24.33 10.30
CA PRO A 44 -10.37 -24.10 8.87
C PRO A 44 -11.84 -24.11 8.46
N GLY A 45 -12.27 -23.08 7.73
CA GLY A 45 -13.66 -22.89 7.30
C GLY A 45 -14.58 -22.21 8.33
N GLN A 46 -14.13 -22.00 9.58
CA GLN A 46 -14.83 -21.17 10.55
C GLN A 46 -14.75 -19.69 10.12
N ALA A 47 -15.81 -18.93 10.35
CA ALA A 47 -15.82 -17.49 10.08
C ALA A 47 -14.69 -16.77 10.84
N ASN A 48 -13.92 -15.94 10.13
CA ASN A 48 -12.74 -15.22 10.62
C ASN A 48 -11.55 -16.10 11.06
N ALA A 49 -11.58 -17.42 10.81
CA ALA A 49 -10.43 -18.28 11.06
C ALA A 49 -9.40 -18.11 9.94
N GLN A 50 -8.36 -17.34 10.25
CA GLN A 50 -7.31 -16.99 9.30
C GLN A 50 -5.94 -16.98 9.97
N LYS A 51 -4.90 -17.25 9.18
CA LYS A 51 -3.50 -17.08 9.56
C LYS A 51 -2.88 -16.01 8.67
N ASN A 52 -2.39 -14.94 9.29
CA ASN A 52 -2.05 -13.72 8.56
C ASN A 52 -0.61 -13.23 8.80
N MET A 53 -0.16 -12.38 7.89
CA MET A 53 1.12 -11.69 7.96
C MET A 53 1.22 -10.80 9.20
N ALA A 54 0.12 -10.15 9.58
CA ALA A 54 0.00 -9.27 10.76
C ALA A 54 0.38 -9.95 12.09
N THR A 55 0.18 -11.25 12.20
CA THR A 55 0.51 -12.03 13.41
C THR A 55 1.90 -12.65 13.28
N ASN A 56 2.16 -13.33 12.16
CA ASN A 56 3.33 -14.19 12.02
C ASN A 56 4.63 -13.42 11.85
N ALA A 57 4.68 -12.40 11.00
CA ALA A 57 5.92 -11.64 10.79
C ALA A 57 6.36 -10.83 12.03
N PRO A 58 5.46 -10.17 12.79
CA PRO A 58 5.83 -9.56 14.07
C PRO A 58 6.31 -10.55 15.14
N MET A 59 5.81 -11.79 15.11
CA MET A 59 6.32 -12.85 16.00
C MET A 59 7.77 -13.23 15.68
N VAL A 60 8.18 -13.27 14.41
CA VAL A 60 9.60 -13.45 14.02
C VAL A 60 10.47 -12.35 14.62
N MET A 61 10.08 -11.09 14.44
CA MET A 61 10.83 -9.95 14.99
C MET A 61 10.94 -10.02 16.52
N THR A 62 9.86 -10.41 17.20
CA THR A 62 9.80 -10.53 18.66
C THR A 62 10.67 -11.67 19.16
N ALA A 63 10.64 -12.82 18.48
CA ALA A 63 11.45 -13.99 18.79
C ALA A 63 12.96 -13.68 18.72
N VAL A 64 13.42 -12.98 17.69
CA VAL A 64 14.83 -12.57 17.58
C VAL A 64 15.25 -11.65 18.74
N LYS A 65 14.39 -10.71 19.14
CA LYS A 65 14.65 -9.83 20.30
C LYS A 65 14.74 -10.62 21.60
N LEU A 66 13.85 -11.60 21.80
CA LEU A 66 13.86 -12.49 22.97
C LEU A 66 15.09 -13.40 22.99
N ARG A 67 15.50 -13.95 21.84
CA ARG A 67 16.76 -14.69 21.69
C ARG A 67 17.93 -13.86 22.17
N ASN A 68 18.02 -12.60 21.75
CA ASN A 68 19.12 -11.71 22.13
C ASN A 68 19.08 -11.37 23.63
N ALA A 69 17.89 -11.09 24.17
CA ALA A 69 17.72 -10.69 25.57
C ALA A 69 18.02 -11.82 26.56
N TYR A 70 17.62 -13.05 26.26
CA TYR A 70 17.81 -14.22 27.13
C TYR A 70 19.02 -15.08 26.76
N ASN A 71 19.70 -14.78 25.65
CA ASN A 71 20.69 -15.66 25.02
C ASN A 71 20.17 -17.10 24.81
N ASN A 72 18.89 -17.25 24.45
CA ASN A 72 18.21 -18.54 24.32
C ASN A 72 17.92 -18.85 22.84
N SER A 73 18.61 -19.85 22.29
CA SER A 73 18.48 -20.27 20.89
C SER A 73 17.10 -20.86 20.54
N ALA A 74 16.31 -21.30 21.51
CA ALA A 74 14.96 -21.81 21.26
C ALA A 74 14.06 -20.76 20.59
N TYR A 75 14.22 -19.47 20.93
CA TYR A 75 13.49 -18.40 20.26
C TYR A 75 13.91 -18.23 18.80
N LEU A 76 15.19 -18.46 18.46
CA LEU A 76 15.63 -18.45 17.05
C LEU A 76 15.05 -19.63 16.27
N THR A 77 14.94 -20.82 16.87
CA THR A 77 14.25 -21.96 16.25
C THR A 77 12.79 -21.62 15.92
N LYS A 78 12.07 -21.02 16.88
CA LYS A 78 10.69 -20.54 16.67
C LYS A 78 10.63 -19.46 15.58
N ALA A 79 11.57 -18.51 15.58
CA ALA A 79 11.65 -17.46 14.55
C ALA A 79 11.82 -18.05 13.14
N THR A 80 12.74 -19.01 12.99
CA THR A 80 12.98 -19.70 11.72
C THR A 80 11.74 -20.47 11.24
N GLN A 81 11.06 -21.17 12.15
CA GLN A 81 9.82 -21.90 11.83
C GLN A 81 8.73 -20.96 11.30
N ILE A 82 8.49 -19.85 12.00
CA ILE A 82 7.46 -18.87 11.61
C ILE A 82 7.84 -18.16 10.31
N TYR A 83 9.11 -17.78 10.15
CA TYR A 83 9.59 -17.15 8.93
C TYR A 83 9.41 -18.05 7.71
N ASN A 84 9.82 -19.32 7.82
CA ASN A 84 9.76 -20.27 6.71
C ASN A 84 8.31 -20.48 6.25
N TRP A 85 7.37 -20.65 7.18
CA TRP A 85 5.95 -20.74 6.84
C TRP A 85 5.43 -19.45 6.21
N THR A 86 5.77 -18.29 6.78
CA THR A 86 5.33 -16.99 6.24
C THR A 86 5.80 -16.84 4.79
N LYS A 87 7.07 -17.16 4.51
CA LYS A 87 7.64 -17.11 3.16
C LYS A 87 7.00 -18.13 2.22
N SER A 88 6.81 -19.37 2.64
CA SER A 88 6.27 -20.43 1.76
C SER A 88 4.78 -20.27 1.46
N THR A 89 4.02 -19.67 2.38
CA THR A 89 2.55 -19.63 2.33
C THR A 89 2.03 -18.27 1.85
N LEU A 90 2.63 -17.17 2.31
CA LEU A 90 2.09 -15.82 2.11
C LEU A 90 2.95 -14.95 1.18
N VAL A 91 4.07 -15.43 0.66
CA VAL A 91 4.91 -14.66 -0.27
C VAL A 91 4.97 -15.36 -1.62
N ASN A 92 4.66 -14.63 -2.69
CA ASN A 92 4.74 -15.12 -4.07
C ASN A 92 5.57 -14.15 -4.92
N GLY A 93 6.82 -14.53 -5.22
CA GLY A 93 7.78 -13.66 -5.86
C GLY A 93 8.00 -12.40 -5.01
N SER A 94 7.60 -11.24 -5.54
CA SER A 94 7.67 -9.95 -4.83
C SER A 94 6.38 -9.57 -4.09
N LYS A 95 5.28 -10.30 -4.29
CA LYS A 95 4.01 -10.02 -3.63
C LYS A 95 3.98 -10.63 -2.22
N VAL A 96 3.54 -9.84 -1.24
CA VAL A 96 3.35 -10.27 0.16
C VAL A 96 1.86 -10.22 0.45
N ASN A 97 1.25 -11.40 0.52
CA ASN A 97 -0.19 -11.59 0.71
C ASN A 97 -0.58 -11.42 2.18
N ASP A 98 -1.85 -11.10 2.40
CA ASP A 98 -2.37 -10.72 3.71
C ASP A 98 -2.55 -11.93 4.63
N HIS A 99 -3.26 -12.95 4.16
CA HIS A 99 -3.60 -14.12 4.95
C HIS A 99 -3.99 -15.34 4.12
N ILE A 100 -4.18 -16.46 4.82
CA ILE A 100 -4.82 -17.68 4.31
C ILE A 100 -6.03 -18.03 5.17
N GLU A 101 -7.13 -18.41 4.53
CA GLU A 101 -8.40 -18.78 5.18
C GLU A 101 -9.17 -19.82 4.35
N GLY A 102 -10.30 -20.33 4.89
CA GLY A 102 -11.22 -21.22 4.18
C GLY A 102 -11.03 -22.70 4.49
N THR A 103 -11.74 -23.58 3.78
CA THR A 103 -11.71 -25.03 4.02
C THR A 103 -10.51 -25.71 3.36
N GLY A 104 -10.19 -26.94 3.79
CA GLY A 104 -9.13 -27.75 3.18
C GLY A 104 -7.76 -27.08 3.29
N SER A 105 -7.03 -26.99 2.17
CA SER A 105 -5.71 -26.35 2.12
C SER A 105 -5.73 -24.82 2.24
N GLY A 106 -6.93 -24.21 2.27
CA GLY A 106 -7.10 -22.76 2.36
C GLY A 106 -6.89 -22.04 1.02
N ILE A 107 -7.28 -20.77 1.00
CA ILE A 107 -7.13 -19.84 -0.12
C ILE A 107 -6.37 -18.63 0.40
N VAL A 108 -5.25 -18.31 -0.25
CA VAL A 108 -4.48 -17.11 0.05
C VAL A 108 -5.25 -15.88 -0.44
N LYS A 109 -5.41 -14.89 0.45
CA LYS A 109 -5.97 -13.58 0.13
C LYS A 109 -4.86 -12.57 -0.09
N ASP A 110 -4.93 -11.92 -1.24
CA ASP A 110 -3.83 -11.16 -1.82
C ASP A 110 -4.03 -9.65 -1.68
N TRP A 111 -4.67 -9.23 -0.59
CA TRP A 111 -4.93 -7.82 -0.30
C TRP A 111 -3.62 -7.03 -0.18
N ASP A 112 -3.50 -6.00 -1.00
CA ASP A 112 -2.30 -5.18 -1.08
C ASP A 112 -2.36 -4.03 -0.07
N PHE A 113 -1.93 -4.33 1.16
CA PHE A 113 -1.67 -3.33 2.19
C PHE A 113 -0.18 -3.27 2.52
N THR A 114 0.38 -2.05 2.59
CA THR A 114 1.82 -1.83 2.76
C THR A 114 2.34 -2.40 4.07
N TYR A 115 1.50 -2.54 5.11
CA TYR A 115 1.93 -3.12 6.38
C TYR A 115 2.37 -4.59 6.23
N ASN A 116 1.75 -5.38 5.33
CA ASN A 116 2.12 -6.77 5.07
C ASN A 116 3.60 -6.86 4.68
N TYR A 117 3.95 -6.06 3.67
CA TYR A 117 5.33 -5.86 3.22
C TYR A 117 6.19 -5.33 4.38
N GLY A 118 5.75 -4.29 5.08
CA GLY A 118 6.48 -3.70 6.19
C GLY A 118 6.86 -4.68 7.29
N THR A 119 5.91 -5.51 7.73
CA THR A 119 6.18 -6.55 8.73
C THR A 119 7.09 -7.63 8.19
N PHE A 120 6.94 -8.03 6.92
CA PHE A 120 7.82 -9.00 6.28
C PHE A 120 9.26 -8.47 6.18
N LEU A 121 9.46 -7.23 5.71
CA LEU A 121 10.75 -6.53 5.73
C LEU A 121 11.37 -6.49 7.13
N GLY A 122 10.55 -6.25 8.15
CA GLY A 122 11.00 -6.26 9.54
C GLY A 122 11.47 -7.63 10.00
N ALA A 123 10.75 -8.69 9.63
CA ALA A 123 11.08 -10.07 9.95
C ALA A 123 12.37 -10.52 9.24
N THR A 124 12.48 -10.27 7.94
CA THR A 124 13.65 -10.60 7.11
C THR A 124 14.91 -9.93 7.65
N VAL A 125 14.87 -8.62 7.92
CA VAL A 125 16.01 -7.89 8.49
C VAL A 125 16.39 -8.44 9.86
N SER A 126 15.41 -8.81 10.68
CA SER A 126 15.69 -9.40 12.00
C SER A 126 16.36 -10.77 11.89
N MET A 127 15.95 -11.61 10.92
CA MET A 127 16.60 -12.88 10.63
C MET A 127 18.03 -12.69 10.10
N TYR A 128 18.24 -11.75 9.17
CA TYR A 128 19.58 -11.39 8.69
C TYR A 128 20.50 -10.98 9.84
N GLN A 129 20.03 -10.10 10.74
CA GLN A 129 20.81 -9.67 11.91
C GLN A 129 21.13 -10.83 12.87
N ALA A 130 20.26 -11.83 12.98
CA ALA A 130 20.44 -12.96 13.87
C ALA A 130 21.39 -14.03 13.32
N THR A 131 21.45 -14.20 11.99
CA THR A 131 22.16 -15.34 11.36
C THR A 131 23.28 -14.94 10.40
N GLY A 132 23.30 -13.70 9.92
CA GLY A 132 24.21 -13.25 8.85
C GLY A 132 23.85 -13.76 7.44
N THR A 133 22.72 -14.45 7.27
CA THR A 133 22.36 -15.07 5.98
C THR A 133 21.82 -14.03 5.00
N SER A 134 22.54 -13.80 3.89
CA SER A 134 22.24 -12.75 2.92
C SER A 134 20.93 -12.94 2.15
N THR A 135 20.42 -14.16 2.01
CA THR A 135 19.15 -14.44 1.31
C THR A 135 17.95 -13.74 1.96
N TYR A 136 17.98 -13.49 3.27
CA TYR A 136 16.96 -12.69 3.94
C TYR A 136 16.92 -11.24 3.42
N LEU A 137 18.07 -10.64 3.07
CA LEU A 137 18.09 -9.31 2.46
C LEU A 137 17.57 -9.33 1.02
N THR A 138 17.83 -10.40 0.27
CA THR A 138 17.22 -10.59 -1.06
C THR A 138 15.70 -10.63 -0.97
N ASP A 139 15.15 -11.39 -0.01
CA ASP A 139 13.70 -11.46 0.23
C ASP A 139 13.13 -10.08 0.59
N ALA A 140 13.81 -9.34 1.48
CA ALA A 140 13.40 -7.99 1.89
C ALA A 140 13.37 -7.01 0.72
N ASN A 141 14.43 -6.99 -0.11
CA ASN A 141 14.53 -6.12 -1.27
C ASN A 141 13.48 -6.42 -2.32
N THR A 142 13.23 -7.71 -2.58
CA THR A 142 12.24 -8.15 -3.57
C THR A 142 10.84 -7.70 -3.18
N ALA A 143 10.47 -7.82 -1.89
CA ALA A 143 9.21 -7.32 -1.36
C ALA A 143 9.15 -5.78 -1.34
N ALA A 144 10.23 -5.10 -0.94
CA ALA A 144 10.30 -3.63 -0.92
C ALA A 144 10.09 -3.04 -2.32
N GLN A 145 10.68 -3.65 -3.34
CA GLN A 145 10.53 -3.23 -4.74
C GLN A 145 9.09 -3.32 -5.24
N TYR A 146 8.28 -4.26 -4.72
CA TYR A 146 6.86 -4.30 -5.06
C TYR A 146 6.16 -3.01 -4.62
N VAL A 147 6.35 -2.59 -3.36
CA VAL A 147 5.68 -1.41 -2.82
C VAL A 147 6.14 -0.14 -3.54
N VAL A 148 7.45 0.08 -3.68
CA VAL A 148 7.99 1.31 -4.28
C VAL A 148 7.65 1.47 -5.76
N ASN A 149 7.36 0.36 -6.47
CA ASN A 149 7.03 0.39 -7.89
C ASN A 149 5.52 0.31 -8.17
N LYS A 150 4.74 -0.34 -7.29
CA LYS A 150 3.35 -0.72 -7.58
C LYS A 150 2.29 -0.19 -6.62
N MET A 151 2.69 0.23 -5.42
CA MET A 151 1.77 0.74 -4.38
C MET A 151 1.99 2.25 -4.16
N VAL A 152 2.20 2.95 -5.27
CA VAL A 152 2.51 4.37 -5.34
C VAL A 152 1.63 5.07 -6.37
N SER A 153 1.39 6.35 -6.14
CA SER A 153 0.92 7.28 -7.15
C SER A 153 2.11 8.12 -7.57
N ALA A 154 2.59 7.90 -8.80
CA ALA A 154 3.92 8.29 -9.26
C ALA A 154 5.06 7.77 -8.35
N GLN A 155 5.45 8.55 -7.34
CA GLN A 155 6.57 8.22 -6.42
C GLN A 155 6.15 8.18 -4.94
N SER A 156 4.89 8.53 -4.66
CA SER A 156 4.38 8.72 -3.30
C SER A 156 3.44 7.58 -2.92
N LEU A 157 3.54 7.10 -1.68
CA LEU A 157 2.73 5.99 -1.17
C LEU A 157 1.23 6.32 -1.26
N MET A 158 0.47 5.38 -1.81
CA MET A 158 -0.96 5.53 -2.04
C MET A 158 -1.76 5.70 -0.73
N TYR A 159 -2.98 6.21 -0.85
CA TYR A 159 -3.95 6.19 0.24
C TYR A 159 -4.47 4.77 0.45
N GLU A 160 -4.43 4.28 1.70
CA GLU A 160 -4.81 2.89 2.02
C GLU A 160 -6.14 2.79 2.77
N GLY A 161 -6.70 3.92 3.24
CA GLY A 161 -7.91 3.94 4.04
C GLY A 161 -7.79 4.73 5.34
N GLU A 162 -8.84 4.65 6.14
CA GLU A 162 -8.90 5.14 7.52
C GLU A 162 -8.86 3.95 8.51
N ASN A 163 -8.98 4.24 9.80
CA ASN A 163 -8.85 3.29 10.90
C ASN A 163 -7.46 2.65 10.86
N ASP A 164 -7.37 1.32 10.95
CA ASP A 164 -6.09 0.60 10.91
C ASP A 164 -5.25 0.97 9.67
N ALA A 165 -5.92 1.14 8.52
CA ALA A 165 -5.25 1.37 7.25
C ALA A 165 -4.50 2.71 7.17
N ALA A 166 -4.91 3.69 7.98
CA ALA A 166 -4.21 4.97 8.06
C ALA A 166 -2.78 4.82 8.61
N GLY A 167 -2.50 3.75 9.36
CA GLY A 167 -1.21 3.44 9.96
C GLY A 167 -0.32 2.49 9.15
N PHE A 168 -0.81 1.89 8.06
CA PHE A 168 -0.10 0.80 7.38
C PHE A 168 1.22 1.26 6.75
N LYS A 169 1.22 2.38 6.03
CA LYS A 169 2.43 3.00 5.48
C LYS A 169 3.48 3.37 6.53
N MET A 170 3.09 3.62 7.78
CA MET A 170 4.06 3.83 8.87
C MET A 170 4.81 2.54 9.20
N VAL A 171 4.12 1.38 9.20
CA VAL A 171 4.76 0.08 9.44
C VAL A 171 5.72 -0.25 8.30
N PHE A 172 5.32 0.02 7.06
CA PHE A 172 6.17 -0.14 5.88
C PHE A 172 7.42 0.73 5.96
N THR A 173 7.26 2.05 6.02
CA THR A 173 8.38 3.00 5.96
C THR A 173 9.36 2.79 7.11
N ARG A 174 8.88 2.48 8.33
CA ARG A 174 9.73 2.14 9.46
C ARG A 174 10.64 0.94 9.18
N ASN A 175 10.11 -0.12 8.59
CA ASN A 175 10.90 -1.31 8.28
C ASN A 175 11.72 -1.17 7.00
N LEU A 176 11.29 -0.35 6.03
CA LEU A 176 12.10 0.04 4.88
C LEU A 176 13.35 0.82 5.34
N ASN A 177 13.19 1.73 6.32
CA ASN A 177 14.34 2.44 6.89
C ASN A 177 15.27 1.49 7.68
N ARG A 178 14.72 0.46 8.35
CA ARG A 178 15.54 -0.60 8.94
C ARG A 178 16.32 -1.37 7.87
N LEU A 179 15.69 -1.76 6.77
CA LEU A 179 16.36 -2.42 5.65
C LEU A 179 17.48 -1.53 5.07
N ARG A 180 17.22 -0.22 4.92
CA ARG A 180 18.21 0.77 4.47
C ARG A 180 19.44 0.82 5.38
N VAL A 181 19.24 0.98 6.69
CA VAL A 181 20.35 1.19 7.64
C VAL A 181 21.00 -0.11 8.05
N GLN A 182 20.19 -1.09 8.47
CA GLN A 182 20.66 -2.35 9.06
C GLN A 182 20.97 -3.42 8.02
N GLY A 183 20.35 -3.34 6.84
CA GLY A 183 20.60 -4.23 5.71
C GLY A 183 21.49 -3.61 4.61
N GLY A 184 22.00 -2.39 4.82
CA GLY A 184 22.89 -1.71 3.86
C GLY A 184 22.23 -1.26 2.55
N GLN A 185 20.89 -1.21 2.50
CA GLN A 185 20.14 -0.90 1.27
C GLN A 185 19.92 0.61 1.08
N THR A 186 21.00 1.34 0.82
CA THR A 186 21.02 2.81 0.75
C THR A 186 20.12 3.40 -0.33
N GLN A 187 19.78 2.63 -1.37
CA GLN A 187 18.93 3.05 -2.49
C GLN A 187 17.52 3.50 -2.05
N TYR A 188 17.03 3.10 -0.88
CA TYR A 188 15.71 3.49 -0.37
C TYR A 188 15.68 4.86 0.33
N LEU A 189 16.82 5.54 0.46
CA LEU A 189 16.87 6.84 1.11
C LEU A 189 16.00 7.88 0.39
N SER A 190 16.16 8.02 -0.93
CA SER A 190 15.42 9.00 -1.73
C SER A 190 13.92 8.78 -1.64
N PHE A 191 13.46 7.54 -1.77
CA PHE A 191 12.05 7.19 -1.66
C PHE A 191 11.45 7.61 -0.31
N LEU A 192 12.16 7.35 0.80
CA LEU A 192 11.72 7.74 2.14
C LEU A 192 11.69 9.28 2.31
N GLN A 193 12.70 9.98 1.80
CA GLN A 193 12.77 11.45 1.86
C GLN A 193 11.65 12.09 1.04
N GLN A 194 11.41 11.61 -0.19
CA GLN A 194 10.32 12.11 -1.03
C GLN A 194 8.96 11.92 -0.36
N ASN A 195 8.71 10.76 0.26
CA ASN A 195 7.46 10.52 0.99
C ASN A 195 7.34 11.40 2.25
N ALA A 196 8.45 11.68 2.95
CA ALA A 196 8.47 12.62 4.07
C ALA A 196 8.10 14.04 3.61
N THR A 197 8.74 14.52 2.55
CA THR A 197 8.50 15.85 1.98
C THR A 197 7.09 15.98 1.44
N GLN A 198 6.60 14.96 0.73
CA GLN A 198 5.23 14.92 0.23
C GLN A 198 4.21 15.00 1.38
N ALA A 199 4.38 14.16 2.42
CA ALA A 199 3.50 14.16 3.59
C ALA A 199 3.49 15.52 4.30
N TRP A 200 4.66 16.13 4.49
CA TRP A 200 4.79 17.46 5.11
C TRP A 200 4.11 18.56 4.29
N ASN A 201 4.30 18.57 2.97
CA ASN A 201 3.72 19.59 2.11
C ASN A 201 2.20 19.46 1.96
N HIS A 202 1.64 18.31 2.30
CA HIS A 202 0.21 18.04 2.33
C HIS A 202 -0.40 18.08 3.73
N ARG A 203 0.34 18.52 4.75
CA ARG A 203 -0.23 18.77 6.08
C ARG A 203 -1.26 19.90 6.03
N ARG A 204 -2.17 19.90 7.01
CA ARG A 204 -3.03 21.03 7.29
C ARG A 204 -2.21 22.11 7.99
N VAL A 205 -2.14 23.30 7.38
CA VAL A 205 -1.24 24.37 7.84
C VAL A 205 -1.67 24.98 9.18
N THR A 206 -2.96 24.96 9.52
CA THR A 206 -3.47 25.60 10.75
C THR A 206 -3.00 24.94 12.04
N ASP A 207 -2.70 23.64 12.01
CA ASP A 207 -2.27 22.86 13.17
C ASP A 207 -1.10 21.92 12.87
N GLN A 208 -0.54 21.98 11.65
CA GLN A 208 0.58 21.17 11.17
C GLN A 208 0.28 19.65 11.16
N ILE A 209 -1.00 19.25 11.16
CA ILE A 209 -1.39 17.83 11.16
C ILE A 209 -1.34 17.24 9.76
N ILE A 210 -0.70 16.08 9.63
CA ILE A 210 -0.67 15.28 8.39
C ILE A 210 -1.78 14.23 8.45
N GLY A 211 -2.60 14.17 7.39
CA GLY A 211 -3.65 13.16 7.22
C GLY A 211 -3.15 11.80 6.70
N SER A 212 -4.11 10.89 6.49
CA SER A 212 -3.92 9.54 5.95
C SER A 212 -3.51 9.53 4.47
N ASP A 213 -4.02 10.49 3.70
CA ASP A 213 -3.74 10.66 2.27
C ASP A 213 -2.57 11.63 2.06
N TRP A 214 -1.40 11.08 1.76
CA TRP A 214 -0.20 11.89 1.50
C TRP A 214 -0.17 12.42 0.06
N LEU A 215 -1.15 12.11 -0.79
CA LEU A 215 -1.17 12.55 -2.19
C LEU A 215 -1.89 13.89 -2.39
N ARG A 216 -2.63 14.37 -1.39
CA ARG A 216 -3.36 15.65 -1.44
C ARG A 216 -3.33 16.38 -0.10
N PRO A 217 -3.60 17.70 -0.06
CA PRO A 217 -3.72 18.45 1.19
C PRO A 217 -4.71 17.84 2.16
N THR A 218 -4.31 17.81 3.43
CA THR A 218 -5.15 17.36 4.56
C THR A 218 -6.34 18.29 4.70
N GLY A 219 -7.55 17.71 4.70
CA GLY A 219 -8.81 18.45 4.79
C GLY A 219 -9.04 19.11 6.16
N THR A 220 -10.20 19.76 6.31
CA THR A 220 -10.58 20.51 7.52
C THR A 220 -11.21 19.63 8.61
N SER A 221 -11.53 18.37 8.32
CA SER A 221 -12.14 17.44 9.27
C SER A 221 -11.15 16.95 10.34
N TYR A 222 -11.66 16.27 11.37
CA TYR A 222 -10.83 15.54 12.31
C TYR A 222 -9.92 14.53 11.60
N VAL A 223 -8.70 14.40 12.12
CA VAL A 223 -7.70 13.43 11.66
C VAL A 223 -7.52 12.41 12.77
N GLN A 224 -7.59 11.12 12.43
CA GLN A 224 -7.38 10.06 13.40
C GLN A 224 -5.93 10.08 13.90
N SER A 225 -5.72 9.80 15.19
CA SER A 225 -4.39 9.83 15.81
C SER A 225 -3.40 8.89 15.12
N LEU A 226 -3.86 7.72 14.63
CA LEU A 226 -3.04 6.79 13.88
C LEU A 226 -2.57 7.36 12.53
N ALA A 227 -3.44 8.10 11.82
CA ALA A 227 -3.08 8.80 10.58
C ALA A 227 -2.03 9.89 10.85
N ALA A 228 -2.26 10.71 11.86
CA ALA A 228 -1.33 11.76 12.28
C ALA A 228 0.02 11.18 12.72
N ALA A 229 0.01 10.07 13.45
CA ALA A 229 1.22 9.35 13.87
C ALA A 229 1.99 8.80 12.66
N ALA A 230 1.30 8.33 11.62
CA ALA A 230 1.97 7.89 10.40
C ALA A 230 2.70 9.04 9.71
N GLY A 231 2.05 10.19 9.56
CA GLY A 231 2.67 11.40 9.01
C GLY A 231 3.86 11.89 9.85
N ALA A 232 3.73 11.94 11.17
CA ALA A 232 4.84 12.31 12.05
C ALA A 232 6.00 11.30 11.98
N SER A 233 5.70 10.01 11.82
CA SER A 233 6.72 8.96 11.81
C SER A 233 7.68 9.09 10.63
N ILE A 234 7.17 9.36 9.42
CA ILE A 234 8.03 9.41 8.21
C ILE A 234 9.03 10.56 8.27
N LEU A 235 8.68 11.67 8.94
CA LEU A 235 9.58 12.81 9.18
C LEU A 235 10.75 12.47 10.12
N GLN A 236 10.63 11.42 10.93
CA GLN A 236 11.65 11.02 11.91
C GLN A 236 12.53 9.86 11.44
N LEU A 237 12.23 9.25 10.28
CA LEU A 237 12.96 8.07 9.81
C LEU A 237 14.28 8.40 9.09
N VAL A 238 14.33 9.53 8.39
CA VAL A 238 15.45 9.90 7.52
C VAL A 238 15.87 11.36 7.74
N PRO A 239 17.15 11.71 7.47
CA PRO A 239 17.56 13.10 7.44
C PRO A 239 16.75 13.89 6.41
N ALA A 240 16.48 15.17 6.71
CA ALA A 240 15.86 16.07 5.74
C ALA A 240 16.72 16.19 4.48
N ASP A 241 16.08 16.23 3.30
CA ASP A 241 16.73 16.42 2.00
C ASP A 241 16.85 17.92 1.62
N GLY A 242 16.25 18.81 2.41
CA GLY A 242 16.22 20.26 2.15
C GLY A 242 15.26 20.67 1.04
N TYR A 243 14.49 19.73 0.47
CA TYR A 243 13.54 20.04 -0.59
C TYR A 243 12.25 20.63 0.01
N THR A 244 11.86 21.82 -0.46
CA THR A 244 10.68 22.55 0.05
C THR A 244 9.52 22.60 -0.96
N GLY A 245 9.71 22.05 -2.16
CA GLY A 245 8.69 22.00 -3.21
C GLY A 245 7.81 20.76 -3.11
N TYR A 246 6.78 20.68 -3.94
CA TYR A 246 5.98 19.46 -4.06
C TYR A 246 6.75 18.41 -4.86
N ILE A 247 6.66 17.13 -4.47
CA ILE A 247 7.20 16.04 -5.29
C ILE A 247 6.31 15.93 -6.54
N ALA A 248 6.75 16.53 -7.64
CA ALA A 248 6.05 16.47 -8.91
C ALA A 248 6.07 15.04 -9.44
N GLY A 249 4.88 14.48 -9.69
CA GLY A 249 4.76 13.15 -10.26
C GLY A 249 4.69 13.23 -11.78
N ASN A 250 5.80 12.95 -12.44
CA ASN A 250 5.94 13.05 -13.91
C ASN A 250 5.94 11.66 -14.59
N GLY A 251 5.27 10.68 -13.95
CA GLY A 251 5.24 9.28 -14.38
C GLY A 251 3.85 8.78 -14.73
N ALA A 252 3.69 7.46 -14.80
CA ALA A 252 2.39 6.82 -14.91
C ALA A 252 1.68 6.83 -13.55
N TYR A 253 0.38 7.06 -13.58
CA TYR A 253 -0.52 6.96 -12.45
C TYR A 253 -1.48 5.80 -12.73
N GLU A 254 -1.20 4.67 -12.09
CA GLU A 254 -2.00 3.45 -12.21
C GLU A 254 -3.41 3.72 -11.66
N ALA A 255 -4.44 3.40 -12.43
CA ALA A 255 -5.83 3.72 -12.09
C ALA A 255 -6.29 2.96 -10.84
N GLU A 256 -5.80 1.74 -10.62
CA GLU A 256 -6.10 0.93 -9.43
C GLU A 256 -5.52 1.53 -8.14
N ASN A 257 -4.60 2.50 -8.25
CA ASN A 257 -4.06 3.28 -7.13
C ASN A 257 -4.79 4.63 -6.94
N ALA A 258 -5.68 5.01 -7.87
CA ALA A 258 -6.44 6.26 -7.79
C ALA A 258 -7.54 6.19 -6.73
N ARG A 259 -7.97 7.36 -6.24
CA ARG A 259 -9.06 7.44 -5.27
C ARG A 259 -10.39 7.21 -5.99
N ARG A 260 -11.15 6.21 -5.56
CA ARG A 260 -12.44 5.85 -6.15
C ARG A 260 -13.61 6.48 -5.38
N THR A 261 -14.58 7.00 -6.12
CA THR A 261 -15.92 7.36 -5.63
C THR A 261 -16.91 6.34 -6.18
N LEU A 262 -17.65 5.70 -5.28
CA LEU A 262 -18.64 4.66 -5.62
C LEU A 262 -20.06 5.22 -5.52
N ALA A 263 -20.95 4.77 -6.40
CA ALA A 263 -22.38 5.08 -6.34
C ALA A 263 -23.16 3.94 -5.65
N SER A 264 -24.37 4.24 -5.21
CA SER A 264 -25.27 3.22 -4.66
C SER A 264 -25.79 2.30 -5.77
N GLY A 265 -25.80 0.98 -5.53
CA GLY A 265 -26.43 0.00 -6.44
C GLY A 265 -25.63 -0.39 -7.68
N GLY A 266 -24.44 0.16 -7.88
CA GLY A 266 -23.52 -0.18 -8.98
C GLY A 266 -22.14 0.42 -8.70
N GLY A 267 -21.08 -0.37 -8.91
CA GLY A 267 -19.75 -0.07 -8.37
C GLY A 267 -18.63 -0.17 -9.38
N MET A 268 -17.46 0.27 -8.92
CA MET A 268 -16.20 0.29 -9.64
C MET A 268 -15.21 -0.56 -8.85
N ILE A 269 -14.60 -1.53 -9.53
CA ILE A 269 -13.72 -2.52 -8.90
C ILE A 269 -12.31 -2.46 -9.49
N ASN A 270 -11.32 -2.84 -8.69
CA ASN A 270 -9.99 -3.11 -9.18
C ASN A 270 -9.97 -4.56 -9.63
N GLU A 271 -9.48 -4.81 -10.85
CA GLU A 271 -9.40 -6.13 -11.45
C GLU A 271 -8.03 -6.36 -12.10
N SER A 272 -7.72 -7.63 -12.35
CA SER A 272 -6.49 -8.05 -13.04
C SER A 272 -6.74 -9.29 -13.91
N THR A 273 -7.98 -9.49 -14.34
CA THR A 273 -8.46 -10.67 -15.07
C THR A 273 -8.12 -10.64 -16.56
N HIS A 274 -8.07 -9.44 -17.16
CA HIS A 274 -7.78 -9.22 -18.58
C HIS A 274 -6.33 -8.78 -18.75
N ALA A 275 -5.51 -9.63 -19.36
CA ALA A 275 -4.07 -9.38 -19.50
C ALA A 275 -3.74 -8.09 -20.26
N GLY A 276 -2.51 -7.59 -20.09
CA GLY A 276 -2.00 -6.41 -20.80
C GLY A 276 -2.13 -5.09 -20.05
N PHE A 277 -2.62 -5.08 -18.81
CA PHE A 277 -2.58 -3.92 -17.92
C PHE A 277 -1.16 -3.59 -17.43
N SER A 278 -0.96 -2.36 -16.95
CA SER A 278 0.21 -1.92 -16.19
C SER A 278 0.02 -2.10 -14.68
N GLY A 279 1.07 -1.88 -13.89
CA GLY A 279 0.96 -1.94 -12.44
C GLY A 279 0.53 -3.31 -11.86
N ARG A 280 -0.60 -3.30 -11.16
CA ARG A 280 -1.22 -4.43 -10.46
C ARG A 280 -2.55 -4.84 -11.09
N GLY A 281 -3.16 -3.97 -11.89
CA GLY A 281 -4.46 -4.22 -12.47
C GLY A 281 -4.98 -2.99 -13.19
N TYR A 282 -6.30 -2.85 -13.20
CA TYR A 282 -7.01 -1.72 -13.79
C TYR A 282 -8.32 -1.50 -13.03
N VAL A 283 -8.94 -0.34 -13.25
CA VAL A 283 -10.26 -0.02 -12.74
C VAL A 283 -11.32 -0.44 -13.76
N GLY A 284 -12.11 -1.45 -13.43
CA GLY A 284 -12.96 -2.16 -14.37
C GLY A 284 -14.45 -1.76 -14.36
N GLY A 285 -15.07 -1.90 -15.54
CA GLY A 285 -16.49 -2.26 -15.68
C GLY A 285 -17.54 -1.28 -15.14
N TRP A 286 -17.22 0.00 -15.02
CA TRP A 286 -18.09 0.96 -14.33
C TRP A 286 -18.84 1.88 -15.31
N ASN A 287 -20.12 2.14 -15.08
CA ASN A 287 -20.97 3.02 -15.91
C ASN A 287 -22.15 3.61 -15.11
N THR A 288 -21.97 3.79 -13.80
CA THR A 288 -23.04 4.25 -12.90
C THR A 288 -22.88 5.72 -12.57
N THR A 289 -23.95 6.53 -12.71
CA THR A 289 -23.91 7.97 -12.41
C THR A 289 -23.40 8.23 -10.99
N GLY A 290 -22.44 9.14 -10.87
CA GLY A 290 -21.82 9.51 -9.61
C GLY A 290 -20.54 8.72 -9.25
N THR A 291 -20.13 7.78 -10.08
CA THR A 291 -18.82 7.11 -9.92
C THR A 291 -17.68 7.92 -10.54
N SER A 292 -16.51 7.87 -9.91
CA SER A 292 -15.29 8.53 -10.43
C SER A 292 -14.00 7.88 -9.93
N ILE A 293 -12.93 8.13 -10.68
CA ILE A 293 -11.55 7.99 -10.20
C ILE A 293 -10.87 9.35 -10.17
N ASP A 294 -10.17 9.62 -9.08
CA ASP A 294 -9.44 10.86 -8.85
C ASP A 294 -7.93 10.56 -8.79
N PHE A 295 -7.20 11.13 -9.73
CA PHE A 295 -5.75 11.16 -9.74
C PHE A 295 -5.28 12.43 -9.05
N TYR A 296 -4.52 12.29 -7.96
CA TYR A 296 -3.89 13.41 -7.28
C TYR A 296 -2.49 13.62 -7.81
N VAL A 297 -2.26 14.79 -8.41
CA VAL A 297 -1.04 15.10 -9.15
C VAL A 297 -0.45 16.40 -8.64
N ASN A 298 0.87 16.44 -8.51
CA ASN A 298 1.58 17.65 -8.09
C ASN A 298 2.41 18.19 -9.25
N GLN A 299 2.45 19.52 -9.39
CA GLN A 299 3.24 20.22 -10.40
C GLN A 299 4.08 21.32 -9.77
N ASN A 300 5.30 21.52 -10.27
CA ASN A 300 6.16 22.60 -9.77
C ASN A 300 5.78 23.98 -10.33
N THR A 301 5.08 24.02 -11.47
CA THR A 301 4.66 25.24 -12.16
C THR A 301 3.26 25.05 -12.73
N SER A 302 2.48 26.12 -12.81
CA SER A 302 1.20 26.10 -13.52
C SER A 302 1.42 26.00 -15.04
N GLY A 303 0.52 25.31 -15.74
CA GLY A 303 0.57 25.20 -17.19
C GLY A 303 -0.45 24.23 -17.75
N SER A 304 -0.61 24.24 -19.07
CA SER A 304 -1.41 23.24 -19.78
C SER A 304 -0.59 21.97 -20.00
N ARG A 305 -1.16 20.80 -19.72
CA ARG A 305 -0.58 19.49 -20.01
C ARG A 305 -1.53 18.68 -20.89
N THR A 306 -0.97 17.91 -21.83
CA THR A 306 -1.74 16.89 -22.53
C THR A 306 -1.58 15.58 -21.78
N VAL A 307 -2.64 15.17 -21.09
CA VAL A 307 -2.64 13.88 -20.39
C VAL A 307 -3.27 12.81 -21.26
N THR A 308 -2.84 11.57 -21.06
CA THR A 308 -3.27 10.40 -21.84
C THR A 308 -3.76 9.31 -20.90
N PHE A 309 -5.01 8.88 -21.11
CA PHE A 309 -5.59 7.71 -20.47
C PHE A 309 -5.33 6.48 -21.34
N ARG A 310 -4.83 5.40 -20.74
CA ARG A 310 -4.82 4.06 -21.34
C ARG A 310 -6.02 3.29 -20.84
N TYR A 311 -6.73 2.60 -21.73
CA TYR A 311 -8.04 2.03 -21.41
C TYR A 311 -8.39 0.83 -22.29
N ALA A 312 -9.39 0.05 -21.89
CA ALA A 312 -10.07 -0.93 -22.75
C ALA A 312 -11.59 -0.67 -22.75
N ALA A 313 -12.22 -0.77 -23.93
CA ALA A 313 -13.64 -0.48 -24.15
C ALA A 313 -14.23 -1.52 -25.11
N ALA A 314 -14.31 -2.78 -24.68
CA ALA A 314 -14.74 -3.88 -25.54
C ALA A 314 -16.27 -3.92 -25.76
N ALA A 315 -17.04 -3.20 -24.94
CA ALA A 315 -18.50 -3.08 -25.08
C ALA A 315 -18.94 -2.05 -26.13
N GLY A 316 -17.99 -1.51 -26.91
CA GLY A 316 -18.22 -0.41 -27.87
C GLY A 316 -17.64 0.91 -27.38
N ASN A 317 -17.91 2.01 -28.10
CA ASN A 317 -17.47 3.34 -27.68
C ASN A 317 -18.01 3.65 -26.29
N ALA A 318 -17.14 4.16 -25.41
CA ALA A 318 -17.49 4.64 -24.09
C ALA A 318 -17.21 6.14 -23.98
N SER A 319 -17.76 6.79 -22.97
CA SER A 319 -17.48 8.21 -22.74
C SER A 319 -17.55 8.60 -21.27
N ARG A 320 -16.69 9.53 -20.86
CA ARG A 320 -16.56 10.00 -19.47
C ARG A 320 -16.40 11.51 -19.43
N TYR A 321 -16.84 12.14 -18.35
CA TYR A 321 -16.44 13.52 -18.08
C TYR A 321 -15.04 13.55 -17.48
N VAL A 322 -14.32 14.64 -17.74
CA VAL A 322 -13.06 14.98 -17.10
C VAL A 322 -13.23 16.30 -16.36
N LYS A 323 -12.90 16.31 -15.07
CA LYS A 323 -12.79 17.52 -14.26
C LYS A 323 -11.36 17.72 -13.80
N VAL A 324 -10.95 18.97 -13.71
CA VAL A 324 -9.66 19.36 -13.14
C VAL A 324 -9.92 20.40 -12.07
N ASN A 325 -9.49 20.11 -10.85
CA ASN A 325 -9.73 20.96 -9.68
C ASN A 325 -11.21 21.36 -9.53
N GLY A 326 -12.13 20.43 -9.82
CA GLY A 326 -13.57 20.62 -9.77
C GLY A 326 -14.22 21.24 -11.02
N VAL A 327 -13.43 21.74 -11.98
CA VAL A 327 -13.92 22.37 -13.21
C VAL A 327 -14.01 21.34 -14.34
N VAL A 328 -15.14 21.27 -15.04
CA VAL A 328 -15.31 20.39 -16.21
C VAL A 328 -14.45 20.91 -17.37
N VAL A 329 -13.52 20.09 -17.84
CA VAL A 329 -12.66 20.38 -19.00
C VAL A 329 -13.07 19.58 -20.24
N ALA A 330 -13.74 18.43 -20.03
CA ALA A 330 -14.42 17.68 -21.08
C ALA A 330 -15.69 17.08 -20.49
N ALA A 331 -16.87 17.47 -20.99
CA ALA A 331 -18.14 16.92 -20.50
C ALA A 331 -18.37 15.48 -20.96
N ASN A 332 -17.83 15.11 -22.13
CA ASN A 332 -18.08 13.81 -22.75
C ASN A 332 -16.87 13.35 -23.60
N LEU A 333 -15.72 13.11 -22.95
CA LEU A 333 -14.52 12.59 -23.61
C LEU A 333 -14.81 11.18 -24.14
N VAL A 334 -14.58 10.95 -25.45
CA VAL A 334 -14.87 9.68 -26.12
C VAL A 334 -13.68 8.73 -26.06
N PHE A 335 -13.96 7.50 -25.63
CA PHE A 335 -13.06 6.35 -25.60
C PHE A 335 -13.52 5.39 -26.69
N ASN A 336 -12.85 5.40 -27.85
CA ASN A 336 -13.20 4.54 -28.98
C ASN A 336 -13.09 3.05 -28.62
N SER A 337 -13.97 2.24 -29.17
CA SER A 337 -14.02 0.80 -28.90
C SER A 337 -12.69 0.10 -29.15
N THR A 338 -12.32 -0.81 -28.25
CA THR A 338 -11.18 -1.73 -28.45
C THR A 338 -11.68 -3.10 -28.87
N SER A 339 -10.82 -3.92 -29.50
CA SER A 339 -11.20 -5.25 -30.00
C SER A 339 -11.49 -6.27 -28.89
N SER A 340 -10.97 -6.05 -27.69
CA SER A 340 -11.19 -6.90 -26.52
C SER A 340 -10.89 -6.14 -25.22
N TRP A 341 -11.26 -6.71 -24.07
CA TRP A 341 -10.89 -6.18 -22.75
C TRP A 341 -9.40 -6.31 -22.42
N SER A 342 -8.66 -7.13 -23.18
CA SER A 342 -7.20 -7.28 -23.09
C SER A 342 -6.46 -6.42 -24.13
N THR A 343 -7.19 -5.69 -24.99
CA THR A 343 -6.62 -4.78 -25.98
C THR A 343 -6.81 -3.35 -25.50
N TYR A 344 -5.71 -2.63 -25.30
CA TYR A 344 -5.75 -1.28 -24.76
C TYR A 344 -5.58 -0.22 -25.85
N GLY A 345 -6.44 0.80 -25.82
CA GLY A 345 -6.34 2.03 -26.59
C GLY A 345 -5.82 3.19 -25.72
N THR A 346 -5.67 4.35 -26.33
CA THR A 346 -5.33 5.59 -25.64
C THR A 346 -6.21 6.74 -26.09
N VAL A 347 -6.50 7.66 -25.18
CA VAL A 347 -7.17 8.93 -25.48
C VAL A 347 -6.50 10.05 -24.70
N SER A 348 -6.30 11.19 -25.35
CA SER A 348 -5.64 12.36 -24.77
C SER A 348 -6.59 13.54 -24.62
N VAL A 349 -6.33 14.37 -23.60
CA VAL A 349 -7.05 15.61 -23.34
C VAL A 349 -6.08 16.66 -22.78
N SER A 350 -6.20 17.89 -23.27
CA SER A 350 -5.43 19.02 -22.74
C SER A 350 -6.11 19.55 -21.47
N ILE A 351 -5.35 19.69 -20.40
CA ILE A 351 -5.84 20.11 -19.08
C ILE A 351 -5.00 21.24 -18.49
N PRO A 352 -5.62 22.24 -17.84
CA PRO A 352 -4.90 23.25 -17.08
C PRO A 352 -4.55 22.73 -15.68
N LEU A 353 -3.28 22.85 -15.28
CA LEU A 353 -2.83 22.52 -13.92
C LEU A 353 -2.24 23.77 -13.24
N TYR A 354 -2.46 23.87 -11.94
CA TYR A 354 -1.81 24.86 -11.07
C TYR A 354 -0.45 24.35 -10.59
N ALA A 355 0.42 25.26 -10.14
CA ALA A 355 1.54 24.86 -9.30
C ALA A 355 0.99 24.32 -7.96
N GLY A 356 1.61 23.25 -7.44
CA GLY A 356 1.17 22.53 -6.26
C GLY A 356 0.24 21.35 -6.58
N SER A 357 -0.67 21.08 -5.65
CA SER A 357 -1.58 19.93 -5.72
C SER A 357 -2.76 20.19 -6.66
N ASN A 358 -3.07 19.20 -7.49
CA ASN A 358 -4.18 19.20 -8.42
C ASN A 358 -4.93 17.86 -8.33
N THR A 359 -6.20 17.88 -8.71
CA THR A 359 -7.02 16.68 -8.87
C THR A 359 -7.50 16.57 -10.31
N ILE A 360 -7.19 15.46 -10.96
CA ILE A 360 -7.75 15.08 -12.27
C ILE A 360 -8.77 13.99 -12.01
N GLN A 361 -10.04 14.29 -12.23
CA GLN A 361 -11.15 13.38 -12.01
C GLN A 361 -11.68 12.89 -13.36
N LEU A 362 -11.73 11.58 -13.53
CA LEU A 362 -12.44 10.90 -14.62
C LEU A 362 -13.69 10.28 -14.03
N GLY A 363 -14.87 10.70 -14.49
CA GLY A 363 -16.13 10.27 -13.89
C GLY A 363 -17.22 9.96 -14.89
N TYR A 364 -18.30 9.38 -14.38
CA TYR A 364 -19.47 9.00 -15.17
C TYR A 364 -20.70 9.74 -14.68
N ASP A 365 -21.36 10.44 -15.59
CA ASP A 365 -22.65 11.07 -15.37
C ASP A 365 -23.48 10.98 -16.66
N SER A 366 -24.56 10.20 -16.61
CA SER A 366 -25.45 10.03 -17.77
C SER A 366 -26.08 11.33 -18.24
N THR A 367 -26.23 12.33 -17.37
CA THR A 367 -26.78 13.66 -17.73
C THR A 367 -25.82 14.47 -18.60
N LEU A 368 -24.52 14.14 -18.58
CA LEU A 368 -23.48 14.72 -19.45
C LEU A 368 -23.31 13.92 -20.75
N GLY A 369 -24.19 12.96 -21.03
CA GLY A 369 -24.10 12.08 -22.21
C GLY A 369 -23.03 11.00 -22.08
N ASN A 370 -22.54 10.73 -20.87
CA ASN A 370 -21.57 9.67 -20.63
C ASN A 370 -22.23 8.29 -20.80
N SER A 371 -21.48 7.36 -21.40
CA SER A 371 -22.05 6.09 -21.82
C SER A 371 -21.06 4.93 -21.70
N ASN A 372 -21.63 3.73 -21.66
CA ASN A 372 -20.96 2.43 -21.78
C ASN A 372 -19.93 2.08 -20.68
N TYR A 373 -19.52 0.82 -20.67
CA TYR A 373 -18.50 0.26 -19.78
C TYR A 373 -17.09 0.65 -20.22
N LEU A 374 -16.22 0.93 -19.26
CA LEU A 374 -14.82 1.30 -19.51
C LEU A 374 -13.92 0.66 -18.46
N ASN A 375 -12.82 0.07 -18.92
CA ASN A 375 -11.70 -0.29 -18.07
C ASN A 375 -10.63 0.78 -18.23
N VAL A 376 -10.17 1.37 -17.12
CA VAL A 376 -9.10 2.38 -17.12
C VAL A 376 -7.87 1.79 -16.48
N ASP A 377 -6.75 1.87 -17.18
CA ASP A 377 -5.49 1.25 -16.78
C ASP A 377 -4.57 2.27 -16.11
N LEU A 378 -4.18 3.33 -16.84
CA LEU A 378 -3.32 4.37 -16.30
C LEU A 378 -3.60 5.74 -16.89
N LEU A 379 -3.13 6.78 -16.18
CA LEU A 379 -2.97 8.14 -16.67
C LEU A 379 -1.47 8.48 -16.82
N SER A 380 -1.11 9.20 -17.87
CA SER A 380 0.28 9.65 -18.15
C SER A 380 0.31 11.03 -18.81
N GLY A 381 1.50 11.59 -19.03
CA GLY A 381 1.70 12.86 -19.75
C GLY A 381 1.79 14.11 -18.86
N LEU A 382 2.18 13.94 -17.60
CA LEU A 382 2.23 15.00 -16.57
C LEU A 382 3.60 15.66 -16.39
#